data_AF-A0A8B7DVZ2-F1
#
_entry.id   AF-A0A8B7DVZ2-F1
#
_cell.length_a   1.000
_cell.length_b   1.000
_cell.length_c   1.000
_cell.angle_alpha   90.00
_cell.angle_beta   90.00
_cell.angle_gamma   90.00
#
_symmetry.space_group_name_H-M   'P 1'
#
loop_
_entity.id
_entity.type
_entity.pdbx_description
1 polymer ?
#
loop_
_entity_poly.entity_id
_entity_poly.type
_entity_poly.pdbx_seq_one_letter_code
_entity_poly.pdbx_strand_id
1 'polypeptide(L)'
;MSFLFLFLVLVSYQDNCFVNSYQVTLCQGSSYKITCPANSLINIQSATHGSLNYLPTCSLTLINDSMSKLCNRNNSCFIEFNNKVFDMSSCPNINMYAVIKYICYPLNCIKNTTRGLCCTFPFVYQSVTYNDCTTANYDGKLWCSMNYTYVKVWGDCLGWCNGFSSEIENDCFGNQSHAVTIYENTSYAVTCVGKSLLKIQSAMYGSQEKTIKCILKNVTDVVQILCSRNSSCLIESSNAFYGGDPCPGINK
;
A
#
# COMPACT_ATOMS: atom_id res chain seq x y z
N MET A 1 -10.46 40.66 -3.43
CA MET A 1 -11.48 39.64 -3.75
C MET A 1 -10.73 38.41 -4.22
N SER A 2 -10.90 37.29 -3.51
CA SER A 2 -10.14 36.06 -3.72
C SER A 2 -10.59 35.41 -5.03
N PHE A 3 -9.71 35.36 -6.03
CA PHE A 3 -10.01 34.70 -7.30
C PHE A 3 -9.60 33.23 -7.22
N LEU A 4 -10.60 32.36 -7.16
CA LEU A 4 -10.45 30.91 -7.22
C LEU A 4 -10.28 30.49 -8.69
N PHE A 5 -9.04 30.45 -9.20
CA PHE A 5 -8.70 29.80 -10.47
C PHE A 5 -8.15 28.41 -10.13
N LEU A 6 -8.81 27.36 -10.61
CA LEU A 6 -8.70 26.01 -10.05
C LEU A 6 -8.47 24.96 -11.14
N PHE A 7 -7.20 24.69 -11.43
CA PHE A 7 -6.79 23.37 -11.92
C PHE A 7 -6.73 22.41 -10.73
N LEU A 8 -7.82 21.71 -10.40
CA LEU A 8 -7.84 20.77 -9.27
C LEU A 8 -7.44 19.36 -9.72
N VAL A 9 -6.28 18.89 -9.28
CA VAL A 9 -5.88 17.47 -9.43
C VAL A 9 -6.10 16.77 -8.11
N LEU A 10 -6.99 15.78 -8.08
CA LEU A 10 -7.07 14.82 -6.99
C LEU A 10 -6.09 13.69 -7.27
N VAL A 11 -5.07 13.58 -6.42
CA VAL A 11 -4.07 12.51 -6.47
C VAL A 11 -4.26 11.61 -5.27
N SER A 12 -4.37 10.31 -5.52
CA SER A 12 -4.22 9.27 -4.50
C SER A 12 -2.95 8.48 -4.74
N TYR A 13 -2.56 7.68 -3.76
CA TYR A 13 -1.40 6.81 -3.84
C TYR A 13 -1.87 5.36 -3.76
N GLN A 14 -1.25 4.48 -4.54
CA GLN A 14 -1.55 3.05 -4.54
C GLN A 14 -0.27 2.26 -4.25
N ASP A 15 -0.31 1.49 -3.16
CA ASP A 15 0.77 0.58 -2.78
C ASP A 15 0.81 -0.61 -3.74
N ASN A 16 1.95 -0.83 -4.40
CA ASN A 16 2.19 -2.01 -5.24
C ASN A 16 2.78 -3.19 -4.43
N CYS A 17 2.40 -3.35 -3.16
CA CYS A 17 2.91 -4.42 -2.31
C CYS A 17 2.16 -5.74 -2.56
N PHE A 18 2.56 -6.53 -3.57
CA PHE A 18 2.10 -7.92 -3.71
C PHE A 18 2.87 -8.82 -2.73
N VAL A 19 2.40 -8.88 -1.49
CA VAL A 19 2.78 -9.95 -0.57
C VAL A 19 1.83 -11.12 -0.82
N ASN A 20 2.37 -12.33 -1.01
CA ASN A 20 1.56 -13.54 -1.07
C ASN A 20 0.80 -13.69 0.25
N SER A 21 -0.46 -13.27 0.25
CA SER A 21 -1.36 -13.34 1.39
C SER A 21 -2.17 -14.61 1.30
N TYR A 22 -2.18 -15.35 2.40
CA TYR A 22 -2.95 -16.58 2.54
C TYR A 22 -4.22 -16.26 3.30
N GLN A 23 -5.32 -16.91 2.90
CA GLN A 23 -6.60 -16.81 3.58
C GLN A 23 -7.09 -18.20 3.95
N VAL A 24 -7.52 -18.37 5.20
CA VAL A 24 -8.24 -19.56 5.65
C VAL A 24 -9.59 -19.16 6.22
N THR A 25 -10.61 -19.94 5.89
CA THR A 25 -11.96 -19.79 6.45
C THR A 25 -12.24 -21.00 7.34
N LEU A 26 -12.60 -20.75 8.61
CA LEU A 26 -12.90 -21.76 9.61
C LEU A 26 -14.37 -21.68 10.02
N CYS A 27 -15.10 -22.78 9.96
CA CYS A 27 -16.44 -22.87 10.53
C CYS A 27 -16.38 -23.18 12.03
N GLN A 28 -17.43 -22.87 12.77
CA GLN A 28 -17.54 -23.20 14.20
C GLN A 28 -17.25 -24.69 14.47
N GLY A 29 -16.41 -24.96 15.47
CA GLY A 29 -15.95 -26.30 15.84
C GLY A 29 -14.87 -26.89 14.92
N SER A 30 -14.49 -26.19 13.84
CA SER A 30 -13.42 -26.63 12.95
C SER A 30 -12.05 -26.30 13.52
N SER A 31 -11.05 -27.10 13.15
CA SER A 31 -9.65 -26.84 13.44
C SER A 31 -8.79 -26.78 12.18
N TYR A 32 -7.70 -26.03 12.23
CA TYR A 32 -6.77 -25.88 11.10
C TYR A 32 -5.36 -25.63 11.59
N LYS A 33 -4.38 -26.22 10.89
CA LYS A 33 -2.96 -26.01 11.15
C LYS A 33 -2.36 -25.09 10.08
N ILE A 34 -2.10 -23.84 10.44
CA ILE A 34 -1.27 -22.97 9.62
C ILE A 34 0.16 -23.49 9.70
N THR A 35 0.80 -23.65 8.54
CA THR A 35 2.22 -24.03 8.45
C THR A 35 2.88 -23.17 7.39
N CYS A 36 4.00 -22.58 7.74
CA CYS A 36 4.83 -21.81 6.83
C CYS A 36 6.05 -22.64 6.36
N PRO A 37 6.63 -22.32 5.19
CA PRO A 37 7.86 -22.96 4.71
C PRO A 37 9.00 -22.93 5.74
N ALA A 38 9.98 -23.83 5.60
CA ALA A 38 11.13 -23.87 6.49
C ALA A 38 11.80 -22.48 6.63
N ASN A 39 12.26 -22.16 7.84
CA ASN A 39 12.84 -20.85 8.18
C ASN A 39 11.91 -19.66 7.97
N SER A 40 10.58 -19.84 8.09
CA SER A 40 9.62 -18.74 8.11
C SER A 40 8.60 -18.82 9.23
N LEU A 41 8.03 -17.67 9.56
CA LEU A 41 7.15 -17.41 10.69
C LEU A 41 5.83 -16.83 10.17
N ILE A 42 4.77 -17.08 10.92
CA ILE A 42 3.44 -16.57 10.63
C ILE A 42 3.32 -15.13 11.12
N ASN A 43 2.74 -14.26 10.29
CA ASN A 43 2.24 -12.94 10.70
C ASN A 43 0.77 -12.82 10.29
N ILE A 44 -0.12 -12.78 11.28
CA ILE A 44 -1.55 -12.52 11.10
C ILE A 44 -1.74 -11.06 10.67
N GLN A 45 -2.34 -10.87 9.50
CA GLN A 45 -2.68 -9.56 8.95
C GLN A 45 -4.03 -9.08 9.47
N SER A 46 -5.02 -9.99 9.46
CA SER A 46 -6.36 -9.73 9.98
C SER A 46 -7.08 -11.04 10.23
N ALA A 47 -7.89 -11.08 11.28
CA ALA A 47 -8.87 -12.10 11.57
C ALA A 47 -10.22 -11.41 11.75
N THR A 48 -11.22 -11.92 11.07
CA THR A 48 -12.60 -11.41 11.11
C THR A 48 -13.56 -12.55 11.28
N HIS A 49 -14.70 -12.33 11.90
CA HIS A 49 -15.77 -13.31 12.01
C HIS A 49 -17.00 -12.89 11.21
N GLY A 50 -17.79 -13.88 10.82
CA GLY A 50 -19.08 -13.69 10.15
C GLY A 50 -20.09 -14.73 10.64
N SER A 51 -21.35 -14.52 10.26
CA SER A 51 -22.47 -15.42 10.54
C SER A 51 -23.19 -15.74 9.23
N LEU A 52 -23.67 -16.98 9.11
CA LEU A 52 -24.55 -17.38 8.01
C LEU A 52 -25.99 -16.84 8.19
N ASN A 53 -26.39 -16.56 9.44
CA ASN A 53 -27.68 -15.99 9.78
C ASN A 53 -27.49 -14.51 10.11
N TYR A 54 -27.85 -13.65 9.16
CA TYR A 54 -27.63 -12.21 9.12
C TYR A 54 -28.19 -11.49 10.37
N LEU A 55 -27.39 -11.39 11.43
CA LEU A 55 -27.70 -10.60 12.63
C LEU A 55 -26.54 -9.61 12.91
N PRO A 56 -26.81 -8.30 12.95
CA PRO A 56 -25.76 -7.27 12.95
C PRO A 56 -25.10 -6.99 14.32
N THR A 57 -25.46 -7.70 15.39
CA THR A 57 -25.05 -7.36 16.76
C THR A 57 -23.92 -8.24 17.34
N CYS A 58 -23.53 -9.31 16.65
CA CYS A 58 -22.47 -10.22 17.11
C CYS A 58 -21.09 -9.68 16.69
N SER A 59 -20.30 -9.16 17.65
CA SER A 59 -18.95 -8.65 17.40
C SER A 59 -17.92 -9.36 18.28
N LEU A 60 -17.13 -10.28 17.69
CA LEU A 60 -15.94 -10.87 18.31
C LEU A 60 -14.75 -9.91 18.16
N THR A 61 -14.71 -8.88 18.99
CA THR A 61 -13.68 -7.82 18.93
C THR A 61 -12.26 -8.34 19.19
N LEU A 62 -12.12 -9.48 19.87
CA LEU A 62 -10.82 -10.01 20.32
C LEU A 62 -10.20 -11.04 19.37
N ILE A 63 -10.87 -11.38 18.25
CA ILE A 63 -10.39 -12.45 17.36
C ILE A 63 -9.00 -12.14 16.79
N ASN A 64 -8.73 -10.88 16.44
CA ASN A 64 -7.43 -10.41 15.97
C ASN A 64 -6.32 -10.64 17.01
N ASP A 65 -6.58 -10.24 18.26
CA ASP A 65 -5.60 -10.34 19.33
C ASP A 65 -5.33 -11.80 19.72
N SER A 66 -6.38 -12.62 19.81
CA SER A 66 -6.24 -14.05 20.09
C SER A 66 -5.45 -14.75 18.99
N MET A 67 -5.75 -14.46 17.72
CA MET A 67 -5.03 -15.04 16.58
C MET A 67 -3.57 -14.59 16.54
N SER A 68 -3.32 -13.30 16.80
CA SER A 68 -1.97 -12.74 16.84
C SER A 68 -1.14 -13.37 17.95
N LYS A 69 -1.71 -13.50 19.16
CA LYS A 69 -1.04 -14.15 20.31
C LYS A 69 -0.77 -15.63 20.08
N LEU A 70 -1.69 -16.34 19.42
CA LEU A 70 -1.58 -17.77 19.19
C LEU A 70 -0.58 -18.13 18.08
N CYS A 71 -0.57 -17.36 16.99
CA CYS A 71 0.13 -17.76 15.76
C CYS A 71 1.36 -16.93 15.41
N ASN A 72 1.45 -15.66 15.82
CA ASN A 72 2.56 -14.82 15.38
C ASN A 72 3.91 -15.35 15.89
N ARG A 73 4.95 -15.20 15.05
CA ARG A 73 6.32 -15.64 15.34
C ARG A 73 6.53 -17.15 15.49
N ASN A 74 5.53 -17.95 15.13
CA ASN A 74 5.65 -19.42 15.04
C ASN A 74 5.74 -19.86 13.57
N ASN A 75 6.49 -20.93 13.28
CA ASN A 75 6.51 -21.53 11.94
C ASN A 75 5.22 -22.31 11.64
N SER A 76 4.58 -22.87 12.67
CA SER A 76 3.29 -23.53 12.57
C SER A 76 2.40 -23.17 13.76
N CYS A 77 1.11 -22.99 13.52
CA CYS A 77 0.11 -22.66 14.52
C CYS A 77 -1.12 -23.55 14.34
N PHE A 78 -1.63 -24.11 15.44
CA PHE A 78 -2.86 -24.89 15.43
C PHE A 78 -4.01 -24.04 15.98
N ILE A 79 -5.09 -23.94 15.22
CA ILE A 79 -6.23 -23.08 15.51
C ILE A 79 -7.45 -23.97 15.67
N GLU A 80 -8.19 -23.79 16.76
CA GLU A 80 -9.52 -24.38 16.93
C GLU A 80 -10.55 -23.26 17.07
N PHE A 81 -11.51 -23.18 16.17
CA PHE A 81 -12.54 -22.16 16.21
C PHE A 81 -13.67 -22.58 17.15
N ASN A 82 -13.44 -22.42 18.46
CA ASN A 82 -14.37 -22.79 19.52
C ASN A 82 -14.49 -21.71 20.62
N ASN A 83 -15.44 -21.91 21.55
CA ASN A 83 -15.72 -20.99 22.65
C ASN A 83 -14.53 -20.79 23.60
N LYS A 84 -13.62 -21.76 23.68
CA LYS A 84 -12.46 -21.72 24.59
C LYS A 84 -11.41 -20.72 24.12
N VAL A 85 -11.23 -20.56 22.81
CA VAL A 85 -10.20 -19.70 22.21
C VAL A 85 -10.73 -18.29 21.89
N PHE A 86 -12.01 -18.18 21.52
CA PHE A 86 -12.59 -16.93 20.99
C PHE A 86 -13.74 -16.36 21.81
N ASP A 87 -13.98 -16.88 23.02
CA ASP A 87 -15.09 -16.48 23.91
C ASP A 87 -16.39 -16.20 23.16
N MET A 88 -16.88 -17.23 22.47
CA MET A 88 -18.09 -17.15 21.64
C MET A 88 -19.39 -17.09 22.48
N SER A 89 -19.28 -16.88 23.80
CA SER A 89 -20.42 -16.74 24.72
C SER A 89 -21.32 -15.55 24.36
N SER A 90 -20.76 -14.55 23.68
CA SER A 90 -21.48 -13.38 23.19
C SER A 90 -22.45 -13.67 22.03
N CYS A 91 -22.40 -14.87 21.42
CA CYS A 91 -23.21 -15.23 20.25
C CYS A 91 -23.76 -16.67 20.32
N PRO A 92 -24.69 -16.95 21.26
CA PRO A 92 -25.27 -18.29 21.40
C PRO A 92 -26.17 -18.66 20.21
N ASN A 93 -26.11 -19.92 19.76
CA ASN A 93 -26.94 -20.52 18.70
C ASN A 93 -26.77 -19.93 17.29
N ILE A 94 -25.61 -19.35 16.98
CA ILE A 94 -25.29 -18.82 15.65
C ILE A 94 -24.16 -19.64 15.03
N ASN A 95 -24.37 -20.16 13.82
CA ASN A 95 -23.30 -20.79 13.04
C ASN A 95 -22.35 -19.72 12.51
N MET A 96 -21.22 -19.58 13.19
CA MET A 96 -20.20 -18.59 12.86
C MET A 96 -19.10 -19.19 11.99
N TYR A 97 -18.43 -18.32 11.25
CA TYR A 97 -17.16 -18.63 10.61
C TYR A 97 -16.14 -17.52 10.88
N ALA A 98 -14.86 -17.87 10.88
CA ALA A 98 -13.75 -16.94 10.93
C ALA A 98 -13.01 -16.94 9.60
N VAL A 99 -12.56 -15.76 9.17
CA VAL A 99 -11.67 -15.57 8.04
C VAL A 99 -10.37 -15.00 8.58
N ILE A 100 -9.28 -15.74 8.40
CA ILE A 100 -7.95 -15.37 8.88
C ILE A 100 -7.07 -15.14 7.66
N LYS A 101 -6.53 -13.92 7.55
CA LYS A 101 -5.53 -13.52 6.56
C LYS A 101 -4.18 -13.46 7.23
N TYR A 102 -3.19 -14.12 6.64
CA TYR A 102 -1.84 -14.17 7.18
C TYR A 102 -0.80 -14.21 6.06
N ILE A 103 0.44 -13.93 6.42
CA ILE A 103 1.61 -14.07 5.57
C ILE A 103 2.66 -14.93 6.27
N CYS A 104 3.51 -15.57 5.49
CA CYS A 104 4.70 -16.24 5.98
C CYS A 104 5.91 -15.33 5.73
N TYR A 105 6.67 -15.00 6.77
CA TYR A 105 7.86 -14.17 6.67
C TYR A 105 9.08 -14.90 7.26
N PRO A 106 10.20 -14.98 6.55
CA PRO A 106 11.40 -15.70 7.00
C PRO A 106 12.06 -15.19 8.30
N LEU A 107 12.56 -16.12 9.13
CA LEU A 107 13.11 -15.94 10.50
C LEU A 107 14.26 -14.93 10.60
N ASN A 108 15.08 -14.83 9.55
CA ASN A 108 16.26 -13.93 9.47
C ASN A 108 16.11 -12.88 8.36
N CYS A 109 14.89 -12.57 7.97
CA CYS A 109 14.60 -11.70 6.84
C CYS A 109 14.15 -10.33 7.32
N ILE A 110 15.12 -9.50 7.70
CA ILE A 110 14.85 -8.11 8.07
C ILE A 110 14.23 -7.36 6.88
N LYS A 111 14.64 -7.71 5.65
CA LYS A 111 14.05 -7.21 4.40
C LYS A 111 13.89 -8.33 3.38
N ASN A 112 12.78 -8.28 2.67
CA ASN A 112 12.46 -9.13 1.53
C ASN A 112 12.60 -8.33 0.22
N THR A 113 12.80 -9.06 -0.85
CA THR A 113 12.81 -8.54 -2.21
C THR A 113 11.40 -8.49 -2.77
N THR A 114 11.19 -7.76 -3.87
CA THR A 114 9.91 -7.74 -4.61
C THR A 114 9.42 -9.12 -5.03
N ARG A 115 10.31 -10.11 -5.04
CA ARG A 115 10.05 -11.52 -5.34
C ARG A 115 9.77 -12.37 -4.10
N GLY A 116 9.67 -11.77 -2.91
CA GLY A 116 9.47 -12.46 -1.64
C GLY A 116 10.70 -13.19 -1.10
N LEU A 117 11.87 -13.02 -1.72
CA LEU A 117 13.14 -13.64 -1.32
C LEU A 117 13.90 -12.76 -0.32
N CYS A 118 14.73 -13.34 0.55
CA CYS A 118 15.37 -12.58 1.62
C CYS A 118 16.69 -11.93 1.28
N CYS A 119 16.84 -10.73 1.79
CA CYS A 119 18.12 -10.08 1.94
C CYS A 119 18.92 -10.76 3.06
N THR A 120 20.21 -10.97 2.82
CA THR A 120 21.18 -11.36 3.85
C THR A 120 21.94 -10.12 4.28
N PHE A 121 21.95 -9.81 5.58
CA PHE A 121 22.72 -8.71 6.16
C PHE A 121 23.65 -9.21 7.28
N PRO A 122 24.86 -8.64 7.40
CA PRO A 122 25.52 -7.80 6.39
C PRO A 122 25.80 -8.58 5.10
N PHE A 123 25.90 -7.87 3.96
CA PHE A 123 26.47 -8.42 2.73
C PHE A 123 27.59 -7.55 2.21
N VAL A 124 28.55 -8.14 1.50
CA VAL A 124 29.68 -7.43 0.88
C VAL A 124 29.45 -7.34 -0.63
N TYR A 125 29.44 -6.11 -1.15
CA TYR A 125 29.42 -5.81 -2.57
C TYR A 125 30.52 -4.81 -2.90
N GLN A 126 31.38 -5.13 -3.87
CA GLN A 126 32.54 -4.31 -4.26
C GLN A 126 33.41 -3.85 -3.07
N SER A 127 33.72 -4.80 -2.17
CA SER A 127 34.52 -4.56 -0.96
C SER A 127 33.90 -3.60 0.07
N VAL A 128 32.62 -3.24 -0.08
CA VAL A 128 31.85 -2.45 0.88
C VAL A 128 30.84 -3.35 1.57
N THR A 129 30.77 -3.27 2.90
CA THR A 129 29.80 -4.01 3.72
C THR A 129 28.53 -3.19 3.88
N TYR A 130 27.40 -3.78 3.50
CA TYR A 130 26.07 -3.19 3.60
C TYR A 130 25.24 -3.93 4.65
N ASN A 131 24.72 -3.19 5.63
CA ASN A 131 23.80 -3.70 6.65
C ASN A 131 22.33 -3.49 6.28
N ASP A 132 22.08 -2.84 5.14
CA ASP A 132 20.76 -2.55 4.60
C ASP A 132 20.81 -2.54 3.06
N CYS A 133 19.65 -2.51 2.40
CA CYS A 133 19.47 -2.30 0.98
C CYS A 133 20.25 -1.08 0.50
N THR A 134 20.86 -1.21 -0.67
CA THR A 134 21.72 -0.20 -1.25
C THR A 134 21.24 0.18 -2.65
N THR A 135 21.52 1.40 -3.07
CA THR A 135 21.32 1.86 -4.46
C THR A 135 22.58 1.73 -5.30
N ALA A 136 23.67 1.19 -4.71
CA ALA A 136 24.97 1.09 -5.36
C ALA A 136 24.87 0.35 -6.71
N ASN A 137 25.30 1.03 -7.77
CA ASN A 137 25.33 0.54 -9.15
C ASN A 137 24.00 -0.04 -9.65
N TYR A 138 22.87 0.53 -9.23
CA TYR A 138 21.56 0.05 -9.64
C TYR A 138 20.55 1.16 -9.93
N ASP A 139 20.99 2.21 -10.63
CA ASP A 139 20.13 3.28 -11.19
C ASP A 139 19.14 3.88 -10.18
N GLY A 140 19.58 4.06 -8.93
CA GLY A 140 18.76 4.61 -7.85
C GLY A 140 17.75 3.64 -7.22
N LYS A 141 17.64 2.40 -7.71
CA LYS A 141 16.78 1.36 -7.13
C LYS A 141 17.48 0.68 -5.95
N LEU A 142 16.74 0.47 -4.88
CA LEU A 142 17.24 -0.25 -3.70
C LEU A 142 17.25 -1.76 -3.97
N TRP A 143 18.38 -2.40 -3.70
CA TRP A 143 18.55 -3.84 -3.83
C TRP A 143 19.37 -4.40 -2.64
N CYS A 144 19.28 -5.71 -2.45
CA CYS A 144 20.09 -6.42 -1.46
C CYS A 144 20.62 -7.74 -2.03
N SER A 145 21.76 -8.18 -1.50
CA SER A 145 22.28 -9.52 -1.76
C SER A 145 21.48 -10.56 -0.97
N MET A 146 21.29 -11.74 -1.55
CA MET A 146 20.70 -12.87 -0.84
C MET A 146 21.75 -13.71 -0.11
N ASN A 147 23.04 -13.43 -0.31
CA ASN A 147 24.17 -14.12 0.31
C ASN A 147 25.18 -13.12 0.92
N TYR A 148 25.97 -13.55 1.91
CA TYR A 148 26.98 -12.72 2.59
C TYR A 148 28.06 -12.18 1.63
N THR A 149 28.73 -13.07 0.88
CA THR A 149 29.58 -12.67 -0.26
C THR A 149 28.68 -12.58 -1.49
N TYR A 150 28.58 -11.41 -2.14
CA TYR A 150 27.80 -11.26 -3.36
C TYR A 150 28.23 -12.28 -4.44
N VAL A 151 27.43 -13.33 -4.65
CA VAL A 151 27.63 -14.34 -5.71
C VAL A 151 26.56 -14.18 -6.81
N LYS A 152 26.32 -12.94 -7.25
CA LYS A 152 25.29 -12.59 -8.26
C LYS A 152 23.85 -13.00 -7.92
N VAL A 153 23.56 -13.42 -6.68
CA VAL A 153 22.20 -13.67 -6.21
C VAL A 153 21.73 -12.47 -5.40
N TRP A 154 20.87 -11.65 -6.00
CA TRP A 154 20.38 -10.40 -5.44
C TRP A 154 18.96 -10.13 -5.93
N GLY A 155 18.26 -9.18 -5.30
CA GLY A 155 16.96 -8.75 -5.77
C GLY A 155 16.60 -7.35 -5.29
N ASP A 156 15.61 -6.78 -5.95
CA ASP A 156 15.07 -5.47 -5.60
C ASP A 156 14.52 -5.52 -4.19
N CYS A 157 15.03 -4.69 -3.30
CA CYS A 157 14.44 -4.58 -1.97
C CYS A 157 13.03 -4.03 -2.07
N LEU A 158 12.12 -4.63 -1.31
CA LEU A 158 10.86 -3.98 -0.99
C LEU A 158 11.19 -2.65 -0.31
N GLY A 159 10.66 -1.56 -0.85
CA GLY A 159 10.57 -0.34 -0.06
C GLY A 159 9.64 -0.66 1.07
N TRP A 160 9.98 -0.18 2.25
CA TRP A 160 9.15 -0.30 3.42
C TRP A 160 7.67 -0.03 3.08
N CYS A 161 6.86 -1.07 3.10
CA CYS A 161 5.42 -0.92 3.37
C CYS A 161 5.36 -0.90 4.91
N ASN A 162 5.74 0.21 5.55
CA ASN A 162 5.66 0.33 7.00
C ASN A 162 4.24 0.73 7.40
N GLY A 163 3.42 -0.26 7.70
CA GLY A 163 2.50 -0.09 8.82
C GLY A 163 3.35 -0.04 10.10
N PHE A 164 3.29 1.07 10.83
CA PHE A 164 3.92 1.36 12.13
C PHE A 164 5.42 1.70 12.15
N SER A 165 5.71 3.00 12.05
CA SER A 165 6.43 3.71 13.10
C SER A 165 5.97 5.17 13.11
N SER A 166 5.48 5.62 14.26
CA SER A 166 5.31 7.03 14.60
C SER A 166 6.62 7.79 14.35
N GLU A 167 6.49 9.03 13.86
CA GLU A 167 7.54 10.00 13.51
C GLU A 167 7.92 10.00 12.01
N ILE A 168 7.17 10.79 11.24
CA ILE A 168 7.63 11.89 10.36
C ILE A 168 6.38 12.45 9.66
N GLU A 169 6.01 13.69 9.98
CA GLU A 169 5.05 14.46 9.18
C GLU A 169 5.61 14.63 7.74
N ASN A 170 4.73 14.39 6.75
CA ASN A 170 4.91 14.51 5.29
C ASN A 170 5.08 13.21 4.47
N ASP A 171 4.82 12.04 5.06
CA ASP A 171 4.78 10.81 4.27
C ASP A 171 3.34 10.47 3.82
N CYS A 172 3.16 10.15 2.54
CA CYS A 172 1.86 9.93 1.88
C CYS A 172 1.26 8.56 2.25
N PHE A 173 1.06 8.29 3.54
CA PHE A 173 0.42 7.08 4.02
C PHE A 173 -1.06 7.31 4.34
N GLY A 174 -1.90 6.61 3.57
CA GLY A 174 -3.27 6.27 3.97
C GLY A 174 -4.35 7.06 3.26
N ASN A 175 -5.15 6.39 2.42
CA ASN A 175 -6.55 6.69 2.02
C ASN A 175 -6.97 8.14 1.71
N GLN A 176 -6.05 9.10 1.62
CA GLN A 176 -6.34 10.52 1.46
C GLN A 176 -5.90 10.98 0.07
N SER A 177 -6.83 11.62 -0.63
CA SER A 177 -6.59 12.29 -1.89
C SER A 177 -6.07 13.70 -1.63
N HIS A 178 -4.90 14.04 -2.17
CA HIS A 178 -4.38 15.40 -2.12
C HIS A 178 -4.86 16.19 -3.34
N ALA A 179 -5.35 17.41 -3.10
CA ALA A 179 -5.81 18.32 -4.15
C ALA A 179 -4.75 19.40 -4.41
N VAL A 180 -4.22 19.47 -5.62
CA VAL A 180 -3.26 20.51 -6.03
C VAL A 180 -3.95 21.50 -6.96
N THR A 181 -3.66 22.80 -6.82
CA THR A 181 -4.08 23.87 -7.73
C THR A 181 -2.88 24.42 -8.51
N ILE A 182 -2.97 24.47 -9.85
CA ILE A 182 -1.91 24.96 -10.74
C ILE A 182 -2.44 26.08 -11.64
N TYR A 183 -1.83 27.27 -11.57
CA TYR A 183 -2.25 28.41 -12.39
C TYR A 183 -1.78 28.29 -13.84
N GLU A 184 -2.54 28.81 -14.79
CA GLU A 184 -2.16 28.85 -16.21
C GLU A 184 -0.73 29.39 -16.43
N ASN A 185 -0.01 28.76 -17.36
CA ASN A 185 1.40 28.99 -17.69
C ASN A 185 2.38 28.71 -16.54
N THR A 186 1.97 27.93 -15.54
CA THR A 186 2.87 27.40 -14.50
C THR A 186 2.94 25.88 -14.55
N SER A 187 3.98 25.32 -13.93
CA SER A 187 4.17 23.89 -13.80
C SER A 187 4.30 23.50 -12.34
N TYR A 188 3.78 22.33 -11.97
CA TYR A 188 3.90 21.80 -10.62
C TYR A 188 4.43 20.36 -10.66
N ALA A 189 5.46 20.09 -9.85
CA ALA A 189 6.01 18.76 -9.69
C ALA A 189 5.28 18.05 -8.54
N VAL A 190 4.43 17.08 -8.87
CA VAL A 190 3.86 16.17 -7.88
C VAL A 190 4.89 15.09 -7.60
N THR A 191 5.31 14.96 -6.34
CA THR A 191 6.29 13.96 -5.92
C THR A 191 5.68 13.10 -4.82
N CYS A 192 5.83 11.79 -4.96
CA CYS A 192 5.58 10.86 -3.88
C CYS A 192 6.84 10.80 -3.02
N VAL A 193 6.67 10.83 -1.70
CA VAL A 193 7.74 10.42 -0.79
C VAL A 193 7.79 8.88 -0.76
N GLY A 194 8.99 8.32 -0.62
CA GLY A 194 9.18 6.86 -0.55
C GLY A 194 9.01 6.13 -1.88
N LYS A 195 8.31 4.99 -1.87
CA LYS A 195 8.08 4.12 -3.06
C LYS A 195 6.63 4.11 -3.55
N SER A 196 5.84 5.09 -3.12
CA SER A 196 4.45 5.23 -3.55
C SER A 196 4.37 5.66 -5.01
N LEU A 197 3.39 5.14 -5.73
CA LEU A 197 3.14 5.54 -7.11
C LEU A 197 1.96 6.49 -7.17
N LEU A 198 2.08 7.52 -8.02
CA LEU A 198 1.00 8.45 -8.29
C LEU A 198 -0.17 7.69 -8.91
N LYS A 199 -1.37 7.94 -8.37
CA LYS A 199 -2.64 7.54 -8.96
C LYS A 199 -3.52 8.78 -9.06
N ILE A 200 -3.67 9.27 -10.28
CA ILE A 200 -4.51 10.44 -10.56
C ILE A 200 -5.98 9.99 -10.49
N GLN A 201 -6.74 10.55 -9.54
CA GLN A 201 -8.17 10.27 -9.40
C GLN A 201 -9.00 11.13 -10.34
N SER A 202 -8.68 12.41 -10.43
CA SER A 202 -9.32 13.36 -11.35
C SER A 202 -8.42 14.55 -11.63
N ALA A 203 -8.52 15.11 -12.83
CA ALA A 203 -7.90 16.39 -13.17
C ALA A 203 -8.86 17.22 -14.02
N MET A 204 -8.81 18.54 -13.87
CA MET A 204 -9.68 19.49 -14.58
C MET A 204 -8.88 20.70 -15.02
N TYR A 205 -9.01 21.10 -16.28
CA TYR A 205 -8.38 22.30 -16.84
C TYR A 205 -9.45 23.29 -17.31
N GLY A 206 -9.42 24.50 -16.78
CA GLY A 206 -10.36 25.57 -17.11
C GLY A 206 -10.87 26.33 -15.88
N SER A 207 -11.83 27.24 -16.07
CA SER A 207 -12.37 28.09 -15.01
C SER A 207 -13.73 27.61 -14.48
N GLN A 208 -13.92 27.74 -13.16
CA GLN A 208 -15.19 27.50 -12.46
C GLN A 208 -15.77 28.79 -11.84
N GLU A 209 -15.45 29.95 -12.39
CA GLU A 209 -15.98 31.22 -11.89
C GLU A 209 -17.51 31.29 -12.05
N LYS A 210 -18.21 31.98 -11.13
CA LYS A 210 -19.69 31.99 -11.06
C LYS A 210 -20.39 32.43 -12.35
N THR A 211 -19.70 33.16 -13.22
CA THR A 211 -20.24 33.72 -14.46
C THR A 211 -19.91 32.90 -15.71
N ILE A 212 -18.82 32.12 -15.73
CA ILE A 212 -18.39 31.32 -16.90
C ILE A 212 -17.72 30.03 -16.41
N LYS A 213 -18.40 28.89 -16.62
CA LYS A 213 -17.84 27.55 -16.38
C LYS A 213 -17.31 26.98 -17.69
N CYS A 214 -15.99 26.87 -17.82
CA CYS A 214 -15.32 26.26 -18.96
C CYS A 214 -14.36 25.19 -18.45
N ILE A 215 -14.59 23.93 -18.82
CA ILE A 215 -13.72 22.81 -18.42
C ILE A 215 -13.46 21.96 -19.66
N LEU A 216 -12.19 21.72 -19.94
CA LEU A 216 -11.78 20.84 -21.02
C LEU A 216 -12.09 19.37 -20.67
N LYS A 217 -12.58 18.60 -21.64
CA LYS A 217 -12.84 17.17 -21.47
C LYS A 217 -11.53 16.38 -21.56
N ASN A 218 -11.51 15.17 -21.00
CA ASN A 218 -10.41 14.20 -21.07
C ASN A 218 -9.10 14.63 -20.36
N VAL A 219 -9.12 15.71 -19.59
CA VAL A 219 -7.96 16.18 -18.82
C VAL A 219 -7.48 15.09 -17.84
N THR A 220 -8.41 14.41 -17.16
CA THR A 220 -8.08 13.27 -16.29
C THR A 220 -7.30 12.19 -17.02
N ASP A 221 -7.70 11.80 -18.23
CA ASP A 221 -7.04 10.73 -18.99
C ASP A 221 -5.63 11.14 -19.42
N VAL A 222 -5.47 12.40 -19.87
CA VAL A 222 -4.16 12.96 -20.25
C VAL A 222 -3.21 12.93 -19.06
N VAL A 223 -3.64 13.44 -17.90
CA VAL A 223 -2.81 13.47 -16.69
C VAL A 223 -2.58 12.05 -16.14
N GLN A 224 -3.56 11.16 -16.26
CA GLN A 224 -3.40 9.75 -15.88
C GLN A 224 -2.34 9.05 -16.71
N ILE A 225 -2.36 9.21 -18.05
CA ILE A 225 -1.39 8.61 -18.97
C ILE A 225 0.03 9.10 -18.66
N LEU A 226 0.19 10.39 -18.36
CA LEU A 226 1.49 11.00 -18.14
C LEU A 226 2.06 10.71 -16.75
N CYS A 227 1.21 10.77 -15.72
CA CYS A 227 1.67 10.80 -14.33
C CYS A 227 1.42 9.51 -13.55
N SER A 228 0.41 8.72 -13.92
CA SER A 228 0.08 7.53 -13.12
C SER A 228 1.22 6.51 -13.18
N ARG A 229 1.46 5.82 -12.07
CA ARG A 229 2.54 4.83 -11.92
C ARG A 229 3.96 5.39 -11.95
N ASN A 230 4.13 6.71 -11.88
CA ASN A 230 5.43 7.35 -11.63
C ASN A 230 5.57 7.77 -10.17
N SER A 231 6.80 7.84 -9.67
CA SER A 231 7.12 8.36 -8.32
C SER A 231 7.14 9.89 -8.28
N SER A 232 7.25 10.54 -9.45
CA SER A 232 7.19 11.98 -9.62
C SER A 232 6.65 12.32 -11.01
N CYS A 233 5.86 13.38 -11.13
CA CYS A 233 5.38 13.88 -12.41
C CYS A 233 5.36 15.40 -12.44
N LEU A 234 5.83 15.99 -13.53
CA LEU A 234 5.69 17.42 -13.80
C LEU A 234 4.40 17.65 -14.58
N ILE A 235 3.48 18.42 -14.02
CA ILE A 235 2.23 18.79 -14.67
C ILE A 235 2.32 20.26 -15.08
N GLU A 236 2.15 20.53 -16.38
CA GLU A 236 2.09 21.88 -16.90
C GLU A 236 0.63 22.32 -17.09
N SER A 237 0.32 23.56 -16.71
CA SER A 237 -1.00 24.15 -16.91
C SER A 237 -0.98 25.03 -18.16
N SER A 238 -1.07 24.43 -19.36
CA SER A 238 -1.05 25.19 -20.62
C SER A 238 -1.97 24.62 -21.70
N ASN A 239 -2.46 25.50 -22.59
CA ASN A 239 -3.28 25.11 -23.74
C ASN A 239 -2.60 24.06 -24.64
N ALA A 240 -1.28 24.20 -24.82
CA ALA A 240 -0.49 23.27 -25.63
C ALA A 240 -0.41 21.88 -24.99
N PHE A 241 -0.29 21.81 -23.67
CA PHE A 241 -0.18 20.56 -22.92
C PHE A 241 -1.48 19.73 -22.98
N TYR A 242 -2.64 20.37 -22.93
CA TYR A 242 -3.94 19.69 -22.99
C TYR A 242 -4.56 19.63 -24.39
N GLY A 243 -3.87 20.12 -25.42
CA GLY A 243 -4.31 20.05 -26.81
C GLY A 243 -5.47 20.99 -27.17
N GLY A 244 -5.67 22.07 -26.40
CA GLY A 244 -6.69 23.08 -26.69
C GLY A 244 -6.97 24.05 -25.56
N ASP A 245 -7.61 25.18 -25.90
CA ASP A 245 -8.10 26.17 -24.94
C ASP A 245 -9.62 26.01 -24.74
N PRO A 246 -10.10 25.63 -23.54
CA PRO A 246 -11.52 25.52 -23.27
C PRO A 246 -12.26 26.86 -23.21
N CYS A 247 -11.54 27.98 -23.00
CA CYS A 247 -12.12 29.32 -22.92
C CYS A 247 -11.09 30.40 -23.27
N PRO A 248 -10.95 30.73 -24.57
CA PRO A 248 -10.04 31.77 -25.03
C PRO A 248 -10.30 33.12 -24.37
N GLY A 249 -9.24 33.77 -23.90
CA GLY A 249 -9.31 35.09 -23.25
C GLY A 249 -9.72 35.06 -21.77
N ILE A 250 -9.93 33.87 -21.20
CA ILE A 250 -10.18 33.66 -19.76
C ILE A 250 -8.99 32.93 -19.16
N ASN A 251 -8.50 33.43 -18.02
CA ASN A 251 -7.45 32.76 -17.25
C ASN A 251 -7.99 31.48 -16.61
N LYS A 252 -7.20 30.41 -16.68
CA LYS A 252 -7.59 29.06 -16.26
C LYS A 252 -6.88 28.63 -14.98
#